data_AF-A0A259U2J2-F1
#
_entry.id   AF-A0A259U2J2-F1
#
_cell.length_a   1.000
_cell.length_b   1.000
_cell.length_c   1.000
_cell.angle_alpha   90.00
_cell.angle_beta   90.00
_cell.angle_gamma   90.00
#
_symmetry.space_group_name_H-M   'P 1'
#
loop_
_entity.id
_entity.type
_entity.pdbx_description
1 polymer ?
#
loop_
_entity_poly.entity_id
_entity_poly.type
_entity_poly.pdbx_seq_one_letter_code
_entity_poly.pdbx_strand_id
1 'polypeptide(L)'
;MKRALLLFSALLLHGCGSGTDPVEYNVDKTGYSTAESDHTSAYDTSEALIGSWTHSTYISPQEAARISSEPIPPGVEIDMTVAGTTVYHVGNRYDADVEITLNIRANGETIPLKMLRRETGTWKVHGDVLVETVTGGTATALDDQTKAVLREAPEAAAFAEPIAGETSSSDIQSVTPSAIDLREQESQINLTLRRNG
;
A
#
# COMPACT_ATOMS: atom_id res chain seq x y z
N MET A 1 11.91 2.47 3.87
CA MET A 1 11.88 3.77 4.58
C MET A 1 10.50 3.81 5.25
N LYS A 2 10.40 3.71 6.58
CA LYS A 2 9.10 3.57 7.26
C LYS A 2 8.30 4.87 7.12
N ARG A 3 7.17 4.89 6.41
CA ARG A 3 6.23 6.00 6.57
C ARG A 3 5.34 5.77 7.77
N ALA A 4 5.49 6.73 8.67
CA ALA A 4 4.59 7.06 9.74
C ALA A 4 3.17 7.23 9.19
N LEU A 5 2.21 6.44 9.68
CA LEU A 5 0.81 6.82 9.73
C LEU A 5 0.71 8.01 10.72
N LEU A 6 1.08 9.20 10.26
CA LEU A 6 0.87 10.45 11.00
C LEU A 6 -0.64 10.71 11.06
N LEU A 7 -1.30 10.15 12.06
CA LEU A 7 -2.69 10.41 12.37
C LEU A 7 -2.80 10.90 13.83
N PHE A 8 -3.09 12.19 13.94
CA PHE A 8 -3.56 12.90 15.13
C PHE A 8 -2.62 12.96 16.34
N SER A 9 -1.66 13.89 16.28
CA SER A 9 -1.11 14.53 17.50
C SER A 9 -1.60 15.97 17.72
N ALA A 10 -2.43 16.54 16.83
CA ALA A 10 -2.81 17.95 16.94
C ALA A 10 -4.01 18.25 17.86
N LEU A 11 -4.55 17.26 18.59
CA LEU A 11 -5.63 17.53 19.55
C LEU A 11 -5.33 17.22 21.02
N LEU A 12 -4.31 16.43 21.36
CA LEU A 12 -3.99 16.19 22.77
C LEU A 12 -2.49 15.94 23.01
N LEU A 13 -1.87 16.95 23.62
CA LEU A 13 -0.76 16.89 24.60
C LEU A 13 0.70 16.84 24.11
N HIS A 14 1.42 17.86 24.60
CA HIS A 14 2.86 18.08 24.67
C HIS A 14 3.68 16.90 25.24
N GLY A 15 4.85 16.59 24.67
CA GLY A 15 5.90 15.81 25.35
C GLY A 15 7.06 15.33 24.47
N CYS A 16 8.30 15.53 24.94
CA CYS A 16 9.60 15.10 24.35
C CYS A 16 9.69 13.58 24.10
N GLY A 17 10.63 13.00 23.34
CA GLY A 17 11.94 13.44 22.88
C GLY A 17 12.65 12.35 22.03
N SER A 18 13.86 12.68 21.62
CA SER A 18 14.74 12.09 20.60
C SER A 18 15.37 10.72 20.89
N GLY A 19 15.69 9.98 19.81
CA GLY A 19 16.76 8.96 19.79
C GLY A 19 16.85 8.25 18.43
N THR A 20 17.93 8.47 17.68
CA THR A 20 18.23 7.83 16.39
C THR A 20 19.49 6.98 16.52
N ASP A 21 19.39 5.68 16.23
CA ASP A 21 20.54 4.83 15.90
C ASP A 21 20.25 4.07 14.59
N PRO A 22 21.24 3.93 13.69
CA PRO A 22 21.08 3.21 12.43
C PRO A 22 21.21 1.69 12.63
N VAL A 23 20.32 0.92 12.02
CA VAL A 23 20.39 -0.55 11.97
C VAL A 23 21.03 -0.97 10.65
N GLU A 24 22.20 -1.62 10.72
CA GLU A 24 22.82 -2.34 9.61
C GLU A 24 22.06 -3.64 9.31
N TYR A 25 21.88 -3.94 8.02
CA TYR A 25 21.27 -5.18 7.56
C TYR A 25 22.34 -6.29 7.44
N ASN A 26 22.17 -7.37 8.22
CA ASN A 26 22.87 -8.64 7.99
C ASN A 26 21.96 -9.59 7.20
N VAL A 27 22.40 -10.00 6.01
CA VAL A 27 21.78 -11.06 5.24
C VAL A 27 22.47 -12.37 5.62
N ASP A 28 21.88 -13.11 6.56
CA ASP A 28 22.31 -14.48 6.84
C ASP A 28 21.59 -15.47 5.91
N LYS A 29 22.36 -16.05 4.98
CA LYS A 29 21.95 -17.19 4.15
C LYS A 29 22.51 -18.48 4.76
N THR A 30 21.68 -19.25 5.45
CA THR A 30 21.82 -20.72 5.67
C THR A 30 20.44 -21.26 6.04
N GLY A 31 19.88 -22.38 5.56
CA GLY A 31 20.21 -23.40 4.57
C GLY A 31 19.12 -24.50 4.59
N TYR A 32 18.85 -25.11 3.43
CA TYR A 32 18.05 -26.33 3.13
C TYR A 32 16.52 -26.28 3.42
N SER A 33 15.61 -26.85 2.61
CA SER A 33 15.68 -28.07 1.79
C SER A 33 14.67 -28.04 0.63
N THR A 34 15.04 -28.73 -0.45
CA THR A 34 14.35 -29.03 -1.71
C THR A 34 12.89 -29.48 -1.57
N ALA A 35 12.00 -28.75 -2.25
CA ALA A 35 10.87 -29.29 -2.99
C ALA A 35 10.95 -28.68 -4.40
N GLU A 36 10.83 -29.51 -5.44
CA GLU A 36 10.70 -29.05 -6.83
C GLU A 36 9.46 -28.16 -6.94
N SER A 37 9.65 -26.85 -6.92
CA SER A 37 8.71 -25.90 -7.48
C SER A 37 9.20 -25.60 -8.89
N ASP A 38 8.38 -25.91 -9.90
CA ASP A 38 8.58 -25.45 -11.27
C ASP A 38 9.08 -24.01 -11.25
N HIS A 39 10.32 -23.82 -11.69
CA HIS A 39 10.85 -22.49 -11.94
C HIS A 39 10.13 -21.96 -13.17
N THR A 40 8.95 -21.40 -12.98
CA THR A 40 8.39 -20.41 -13.90
C THR A 40 9.44 -19.33 -14.01
N SER A 41 10.17 -19.32 -15.12
CA SER A 41 11.26 -18.38 -15.31
C SER A 41 10.71 -16.96 -15.16
N ALA A 42 11.43 -16.06 -14.49
CA ALA A 42 10.99 -14.67 -14.24
C ALA A 42 10.56 -13.92 -15.52
N TYR A 43 10.95 -14.41 -16.70
CA TYR A 43 10.53 -13.89 -18.00
C TYR A 43 9.05 -14.15 -18.31
N ASP A 44 8.52 -15.34 -17.96
CA ASP A 44 7.11 -15.72 -18.18
C ASP A 44 6.17 -14.95 -17.22
N THR A 45 6.60 -14.81 -15.96
CA THR A 45 5.89 -14.01 -14.95
C THR A 45 5.80 -12.53 -15.34
N SER A 46 6.87 -11.95 -15.88
CA SER A 46 6.88 -10.54 -16.28
C SER A 46 5.93 -10.25 -17.43
N GLU A 47 5.89 -11.11 -18.46
CA GLU A 47 4.95 -10.95 -19.57
C GLU A 47 3.50 -11.11 -19.11
N ALA A 48 3.24 -12.04 -18.19
CA ALA A 48 1.91 -12.28 -17.65
C ALA A 48 1.36 -11.08 -16.84
N LEU A 49 2.22 -10.29 -16.19
CA LEU A 49 1.80 -9.06 -15.48
C LEU A 49 1.31 -7.97 -16.43
N ILE A 50 1.76 -7.92 -17.69
CA ILE A 50 1.46 -6.83 -18.62
C ILE A 50 -0.04 -6.79 -18.93
N GLY A 51 -0.67 -5.65 -18.68
CA GLY A 51 -2.10 -5.40 -18.90
C GLY A 51 -2.77 -4.61 -17.79
N SER A 52 -4.10 -4.50 -17.88
CA SER A 52 -4.93 -3.79 -16.90
C SER A 52 -5.53 -4.76 -15.90
N TRP A 53 -5.46 -4.40 -14.62
CA TRP A 53 -5.89 -5.20 -13.50
C TRP A 53 -6.69 -4.36 -12.53
N THR A 54 -7.75 -4.94 -11.99
CA THR A 54 -8.60 -4.34 -10.97
C THR A 54 -8.36 -5.03 -9.63
N HIS A 55 -8.48 -4.29 -8.54
CA HIS A 55 -8.41 -4.86 -7.19
C HIS A 55 -9.38 -4.17 -6.25
N SER A 56 -9.71 -4.85 -5.17
CA SER A 56 -10.45 -4.29 -4.04
C SER A 56 -10.03 -5.04 -2.77
N THR A 57 -9.49 -4.31 -1.81
CA THR A 57 -9.00 -4.85 -0.55
C THR A 57 -9.65 -4.09 0.60
N TYR A 58 -10.19 -4.83 1.57
CA TYR A 58 -10.65 -4.27 2.84
C TYR A 58 -9.63 -4.57 3.94
N ILE A 59 -9.24 -3.52 4.66
CA ILE A 59 -8.33 -3.55 5.80
C ILE A 59 -9.19 -3.28 7.03
N SER A 60 -9.35 -4.30 7.88
CA SER A 60 -10.15 -4.20 9.10
C SER A 60 -9.49 -3.34 10.17
N PRO A 61 -10.19 -2.96 11.25
CA PRO A 61 -9.58 -2.23 12.37
C PRO A 61 -8.37 -2.90 13.00
N GLN A 62 -8.40 -4.22 13.13
CA GLN A 62 -7.27 -4.99 13.67
C GLN A 62 -6.07 -4.94 12.72
N GLU A 63 -6.33 -5.04 11.42
CA GLU A 63 -5.29 -5.00 10.40
C GLU A 63 -4.69 -3.60 10.26
N ALA A 64 -5.52 -2.56 10.25
CA ALA A 64 -5.09 -1.16 10.25
C ALA A 64 -4.23 -0.86 11.49
N ALA A 65 -4.62 -1.33 12.67
CA ALA A 65 -3.83 -1.19 13.90
C ALA A 65 -2.49 -1.94 13.81
N ARG A 66 -2.45 -3.11 13.15
CA ARG A 66 -1.24 -3.92 12.98
C ARG A 66 -0.24 -3.28 12.03
N ILE A 67 -0.70 -2.70 10.92
CA ILE A 67 0.16 -2.09 9.90
C ILE A 67 0.48 -0.62 10.19
N SER A 68 -0.27 0.01 11.09
CA SER A 68 0.03 1.36 11.54
C SER A 68 1.38 1.40 12.24
N SER A 69 2.22 2.35 11.84
CA SER A 69 3.47 2.65 12.52
C SER A 69 3.26 3.39 13.85
N GLU A 70 2.09 4.02 14.03
CA GLU A 70 1.73 4.78 15.22
C GLU A 70 0.56 4.10 15.94
N PRO A 71 0.57 4.03 17.29
CA PRO A 71 -0.57 3.50 18.02
C PRO A 71 -1.84 4.29 17.71
N ILE A 72 -2.90 3.59 17.29
CA ILE A 72 -4.22 4.20 17.13
C ILE A 72 -4.71 4.64 18.53
N PRO A 73 -5.18 5.90 18.69
CA PRO A 73 -5.65 6.39 19.98
C PRO A 73 -6.76 5.54 20.60
N PRO A 74 -6.81 5.38 21.94
CA PRO A 74 -7.89 4.65 22.60
C PRO A 74 -9.27 5.21 22.26
N GLY A 75 -10.22 4.33 21.94
CA GLY A 75 -11.58 4.73 21.56
C GLY A 75 -11.72 5.18 20.10
N VAL A 76 -10.65 5.09 19.30
CA VAL A 76 -10.67 5.28 17.85
C VAL A 76 -10.53 3.93 17.16
N GLU A 77 -11.38 3.67 16.17
CA GLU A 77 -11.23 2.55 15.24
C GLU A 77 -11.07 3.09 13.82
N ILE A 78 -10.24 2.43 13.03
CA ILE A 78 -9.95 2.84 11.65
C ILE A 78 -10.10 1.62 10.76
N ASP A 79 -10.92 1.67 9.72
CA ASP A 79 -10.85 0.70 8.62
C ASP A 79 -10.70 1.39 7.29
N MET A 80 -10.29 0.62 6.29
CA MET A 80 -9.98 1.15 4.98
C MET A 80 -10.40 0.19 3.88
N THR A 81 -10.97 0.75 2.82
CA THR A 81 -11.15 0.05 1.55
C THR A 81 -10.28 0.71 0.50
N VAL A 82 -9.50 -0.10 -0.21
CA VAL A 82 -8.62 0.33 -1.30
C VAL A 82 -9.06 -0.42 -2.56
N ALA A 83 -9.63 0.29 -3.53
CA ALA A 83 -10.14 -0.29 -4.75
C ALA A 83 -9.71 0.53 -5.96
N GLY A 84 -9.27 -0.14 -7.02
CA GLY A 84 -8.67 0.58 -8.13
C GLY A 84 -8.28 -0.29 -9.30
N THR A 85 -7.61 0.35 -10.25
CA THR A 85 -7.02 -0.28 -11.42
C THR A 85 -5.51 -0.01 -11.42
N THR A 86 -4.72 -1.02 -11.71
CA THR A 86 -3.29 -0.91 -12.03
C THR A 86 -3.05 -1.43 -13.43
N VAL A 87 -2.26 -0.71 -14.23
CA VAL A 87 -1.88 -1.09 -15.58
C VAL A 87 -0.38 -1.25 -15.66
N TYR A 88 0.09 -2.47 -15.89
CA TYR A 88 1.50 -2.76 -16.16
C TYR A 88 1.76 -2.69 -17.67
N HIS A 89 2.69 -1.83 -18.07
CA HIS A 89 3.05 -1.61 -19.46
C HIS A 89 4.31 -2.37 -19.85
N VAL A 90 4.43 -2.67 -21.14
CA VAL A 90 5.72 -3.04 -21.75
C VAL A 90 6.76 -1.95 -21.45
N GLY A 91 7.96 -2.36 -21.07
CA GLY A 91 9.04 -1.41 -20.72
C GLY A 91 9.06 -1.00 -19.25
N ASN A 92 8.51 -1.81 -18.35
CA ASN A 92 8.66 -1.68 -16.89
C ASN A 92 8.08 -0.39 -16.30
N ARG A 93 6.98 0.11 -16.88
CA ARG A 93 6.20 1.25 -16.36
C ARG A 93 4.85 0.74 -15.87
N TYR A 94 4.32 1.34 -14.80
CA TYR A 94 2.93 1.14 -14.41
C TYR A 94 2.20 2.47 -14.19
N ASP A 95 0.88 2.44 -14.36
CA ASP A 95 -0.02 3.51 -13.96
C ASP A 95 -1.09 2.90 -13.04
N ALA A 96 -1.48 3.59 -11.96
CA ALA A 96 -2.52 3.11 -11.04
C ALA A 96 -3.50 4.23 -10.68
N ASP A 97 -4.79 3.91 -10.68
CA ASP A 97 -5.89 4.78 -10.24
C ASP A 97 -6.66 4.05 -9.12
N VAL A 98 -6.54 4.54 -7.89
CA VAL A 98 -7.02 3.86 -6.69
C VAL A 98 -7.88 4.80 -5.85
N GLU A 99 -9.12 4.40 -5.60
CA GLU A 99 -9.98 5.01 -4.60
C GLU A 99 -9.70 4.40 -3.23
N ILE A 100 -9.44 5.27 -2.26
CA ILE A 100 -9.21 4.93 -0.87
C ILE A 100 -10.38 5.52 -0.07
N THR A 101 -11.13 4.66 0.61
CA THR A 101 -12.11 5.07 1.62
C THR A 101 -11.58 4.70 2.99
N LEU A 102 -11.31 5.70 3.83
CA LEU A 102 -10.90 5.55 5.21
C LEU A 102 -12.08 5.86 6.12
N ASN A 103 -12.49 4.93 6.98
CA ASN A 103 -13.53 5.17 7.98
C ASN A 103 -12.89 5.33 9.35
N ILE A 104 -12.97 6.52 9.92
CA ILE A 104 -12.54 6.80 11.29
C ILE A 104 -13.77 6.78 12.19
N ARG A 105 -13.79 5.90 13.19
CA ARG A 105 -14.86 5.83 14.19
C ARG A 105 -14.35 6.28 15.54
N ALA A 106 -15.01 7.27 16.12
CA ALA A 106 -14.71 7.77 17.46
C ALA A 106 -15.98 8.31 18.10
N ASN A 107 -16.15 8.13 19.42
CA ASN A 107 -17.27 8.69 20.18
C ASN A 107 -18.68 8.36 19.62
N GLY A 108 -18.84 7.21 18.96
CA GLY A 108 -20.11 6.80 18.34
C GLY A 108 -20.39 7.42 16.97
N GLU A 109 -19.48 8.23 16.45
CA GLU A 109 -19.56 8.82 15.11
C GLU A 109 -18.62 8.09 14.14
N THR A 110 -18.97 8.07 12.84
CA THR A 110 -18.12 7.56 11.76
C THR A 110 -17.88 8.69 10.75
N ILE A 111 -16.61 8.99 10.51
CA ILE A 111 -16.16 9.97 9.53
C ILE A 111 -15.54 9.20 8.36
N PRO A 112 -16.26 9.03 7.24
CA PRO A 112 -15.67 8.54 6.01
C PRO A 112 -14.83 9.65 5.35
N LEU A 113 -13.61 9.31 4.94
CA LEU A 113 -12.74 10.13 4.11
C LEU A 113 -12.47 9.38 2.81
N LYS A 114 -12.71 10.04 1.67
CA LYS A 114 -12.59 9.44 0.34
C LYS A 114 -11.57 10.19 -0.51
N MET A 115 -10.57 9.46 -0.98
CA MET A 115 -9.46 9.98 -1.76
C MET A 115 -9.30 9.16 -3.04
N LEU A 116 -9.01 9.83 -4.15
CA LEU A 116 -8.48 9.20 -5.35
C LEU A 116 -6.97 9.43 -5.39
N ARG A 117 -6.22 8.33 -5.31
CA ARG A 117 -4.78 8.28 -5.49
C ARG A 117 -4.47 7.84 -6.92
N ARG A 118 -3.79 8.70 -7.67
CA ARG A 118 -3.27 8.38 -9.01
C ARG A 118 -1.76 8.26 -8.94
N GLU A 119 -1.21 7.17 -9.45
CA GLU A 119 0.22 6.90 -9.40
C GLU A 119 0.76 6.51 -10.75
N THR A 120 2.03 6.83 -10.94
CA THR A 120 2.83 6.38 -12.07
C THR A 120 4.17 5.92 -11.52
N GLY A 121 4.69 4.82 -12.04
CA GLY A 121 5.93 4.27 -11.54
C GLY A 121 6.59 3.28 -12.47
N THR A 122 7.60 2.62 -11.94
CA THR A 122 8.27 1.50 -12.60
C THR A 122 8.04 0.22 -11.84
N TRP A 123 8.10 -0.92 -12.53
CA TRP A 123 7.97 -2.22 -11.89
C TRP A 123 9.03 -3.19 -12.43
N LYS A 124 9.44 -4.14 -11.60
CA LYS A 124 10.34 -5.24 -11.97
C LYS A 124 9.98 -6.49 -11.22
N VAL A 125 10.26 -7.64 -11.83
CA VAL A 125 10.18 -8.94 -11.16
C VAL A 125 11.57 -9.47 -10.89
N HIS A 126 11.82 -9.86 -9.64
CA HIS A 126 13.04 -10.48 -9.16
C HIS A 126 12.73 -11.87 -8.61
N GLY A 127 12.76 -12.90 -9.46
CA GLY A 127 12.29 -14.23 -9.09
C GLY A 127 10.76 -14.23 -8.94
N ASP A 128 10.27 -14.49 -7.74
CA ASP A 128 8.87 -14.45 -7.34
C ASP A 128 8.48 -13.13 -6.65
N VAL A 129 9.34 -12.10 -6.68
CA VAL A 129 9.05 -10.82 -6.04
C VAL A 129 8.75 -9.75 -7.09
N LEU A 130 7.58 -9.13 -7.01
CA LEU A 130 7.24 -7.89 -7.71
C LEU A 130 7.74 -6.71 -6.88
N VAL A 131 8.51 -5.82 -7.52
CA VAL A 131 8.97 -4.57 -6.92
C VAL A 131 8.41 -3.41 -7.74
N GLU A 132 7.71 -2.51 -7.09
CA GLU A 132 7.15 -1.29 -7.69
C GLU A 132 7.83 -0.08 -7.08
N THR A 133 8.23 0.87 -7.91
CA THR A 133 8.81 2.15 -7.47
C THR A 133 7.99 3.28 -8.06
N VAL A 134 7.40 4.10 -7.19
CA VAL A 134 6.64 5.29 -7.57
C VAL A 134 7.59 6.32 -8.19
N THR A 135 7.20 6.88 -9.33
CA THR A 135 7.92 7.99 -9.99
C THR A 135 7.19 9.32 -9.86
N GLY A 136 5.87 9.29 -9.66
CA GLY A 136 5.05 10.46 -9.44
C GLY A 136 3.58 10.08 -9.27
N GLY A 137 2.77 11.06 -8.91
CA GLY A 137 1.35 10.86 -8.70
C GLY A 137 0.69 12.04 -8.00
N THR A 138 -0.58 11.88 -7.64
CA THR A 138 -1.39 12.86 -6.92
C THR A 138 -2.42 12.17 -6.05
N ALA A 139 -2.80 12.75 -4.91
CA ALA A 139 -4.04 12.42 -4.23
C ALA A 139 -5.07 13.55 -4.33
N THR A 140 -6.35 13.20 -4.47
CA THR A 140 -7.45 14.17 -4.57
C THR A 140 -8.63 13.73 -3.71
N ALA A 141 -9.13 14.63 -2.85
CA ALA A 141 -10.36 14.38 -2.09
C ALA A 141 -11.57 14.29 -3.01
N LEU A 142 -12.39 13.26 -2.80
CA LEU A 142 -13.53 12.93 -3.67
C LEU A 142 -14.85 13.55 -3.21
N ASP A 143 -14.95 13.99 -1.95
CA ASP A 143 -16.15 14.61 -1.40
C ASP A 143 -15.84 15.86 -0.56
N ASP A 144 -16.87 16.67 -0.30
CA ASP A 144 -16.73 17.94 0.39
C ASP A 144 -16.40 17.77 1.88
N GLN A 145 -16.82 16.65 2.48
CA GLN A 145 -16.46 16.31 3.85
C GLN A 145 -14.96 16.06 3.97
N THR A 146 -14.39 15.25 3.07
CA THR A 146 -12.95 14.97 3.02
C THR A 146 -12.18 16.26 2.77
N LYS A 147 -12.61 17.10 1.84
CA LYS A 147 -12.00 18.42 1.61
C LYS A 147 -12.05 19.32 2.86
N ALA A 148 -13.14 19.27 3.63
CA ALA A 148 -13.27 20.03 4.86
C ALA A 148 -12.28 19.53 5.93
N VAL A 149 -12.22 18.21 6.14
CA VAL A 149 -11.28 17.59 7.09
C VAL A 149 -9.83 17.89 6.70
N LEU A 150 -9.45 17.75 5.42
CA LEU A 150 -8.09 18.07 4.97
C LEU A 150 -7.75 19.56 5.06
N ARG A 151 -8.73 20.46 5.12
CA ARG A 151 -8.49 21.89 5.37
C ARG A 151 -8.12 22.14 6.83
N GLU A 152 -8.71 21.38 7.75
CA GLU A 152 -8.47 21.49 9.19
C GLU A 152 -7.24 20.72 9.64
N ALA A 153 -6.94 19.59 8.99
CA ALA A 153 -5.77 18.75 9.21
C ALA A 153 -5.05 18.45 7.88
N PRO A 154 -4.33 19.41 7.27
CA PRO A 154 -3.62 19.22 6.00
C PRO A 154 -2.60 18.08 6.05
N GLU A 155 -2.04 17.78 7.21
CA GLU A 155 -1.14 16.64 7.43
C GLU A 155 -1.78 15.29 7.10
N ALA A 156 -3.11 15.17 7.23
CA ALA A 156 -3.83 13.95 6.88
C ALA A 156 -3.81 13.67 5.36
N ALA A 157 -3.52 14.67 4.52
CA ALA A 157 -3.36 14.46 3.07
C ALA A 157 -2.12 13.62 2.75
N ALA A 158 -1.08 13.70 3.59
CA ALA A 158 0.17 12.96 3.38
C ALA A 158 -0.01 11.43 3.42
N PHE A 159 -1.11 10.95 4.00
CA PHE A 159 -1.47 9.54 4.03
C PHE A 159 -1.75 8.97 2.63
N ALA A 160 -2.39 9.74 1.75
CA ALA A 160 -2.78 9.27 0.42
C ALA A 160 -1.83 9.73 -0.69
N GLU A 161 -0.97 10.71 -0.42
CA GLU A 161 -0.10 11.33 -1.43
C GLU A 161 1.05 10.40 -1.87
N PRO A 162 1.18 10.10 -3.18
CA PRO A 162 2.29 9.33 -3.73
C PRO A 162 3.65 10.00 -3.50
N ILE A 163 4.68 9.20 -3.22
CA ILE A 163 6.04 9.71 -3.02
C ILE A 163 6.97 9.20 -4.12
N ALA A 164 7.57 10.12 -4.89
CA ALA A 164 8.60 9.72 -5.85
C ALA A 164 9.77 9.02 -5.14
N GLY A 165 10.14 7.84 -5.64
CA GLY A 165 11.20 6.98 -5.12
C GLY A 165 10.75 6.00 -4.03
N GLU A 166 9.51 6.09 -3.52
CA GLU A 166 8.97 5.07 -2.63
C GLU A 166 8.84 3.73 -3.39
N THR A 167 9.19 2.65 -2.70
CA THR A 167 9.20 1.31 -3.27
C THR A 167 8.40 0.38 -2.39
N SER A 168 7.48 -0.37 -3.00
CA SER A 168 6.79 -1.50 -2.39
C SER A 168 7.32 -2.81 -2.96
N SER A 169 7.14 -3.89 -2.23
CA SER A 169 7.53 -5.23 -2.68
C SER A 169 6.46 -6.23 -2.27
N SER A 170 6.12 -7.11 -3.21
CA SER A 170 5.09 -8.12 -3.04
C SER A 170 5.60 -9.48 -3.51
N ASP A 171 5.38 -10.51 -2.70
CA ASP A 171 5.58 -11.89 -3.11
C ASP A 171 4.45 -12.28 -4.07
N ILE A 172 4.81 -12.77 -5.26
CA ILE A 172 3.90 -13.30 -6.26
C ILE A 172 3.55 -14.73 -5.86
N GLN A 173 2.34 -14.91 -5.33
CA GLN A 173 1.86 -16.21 -4.87
C GLN A 173 1.34 -17.06 -6.03
N SER A 174 0.69 -16.43 -7.01
CA SER A 174 0.16 -17.11 -8.20
C SER A 174 0.00 -16.13 -9.36
N VAL A 175 0.13 -16.64 -10.59
CA VAL A 175 -0.19 -15.90 -11.81
C VAL A 175 -0.98 -16.79 -12.76
N THR A 176 -2.11 -16.25 -13.24
CA THR A 176 -2.97 -16.87 -14.23
C THR A 176 -3.38 -15.82 -15.28
N PRO A 177 -3.95 -16.22 -16.43
CA PRO A 177 -4.41 -15.25 -17.43
C PRO A 177 -5.45 -14.23 -16.92
N SER A 178 -6.17 -14.54 -15.83
CA SER A 178 -7.26 -13.73 -15.31
C SER A 178 -7.01 -13.17 -13.90
N ALA A 179 -5.98 -13.63 -13.19
CA ALA A 179 -5.69 -13.18 -11.84
C ALA A 179 -4.19 -13.26 -11.49
N ILE A 180 -3.73 -12.32 -10.65
CA ILE A 180 -2.45 -12.37 -9.96
C ILE A 180 -2.74 -12.29 -8.46
N ASP A 181 -2.19 -13.22 -7.69
CA ASP A 181 -2.25 -13.16 -6.23
C ASP A 181 -0.89 -12.68 -5.69
N LEU A 182 -0.94 -11.62 -4.89
CA LEU A 182 0.21 -10.97 -4.29
C LEU A 182 0.09 -10.97 -2.77
N ARG A 183 1.24 -10.99 -2.09
CA ARG A 183 1.34 -10.70 -0.66
C ARG A 183 2.38 -9.61 -0.44
N GLU A 184 1.93 -8.45 0.00
CA GLU A 184 2.81 -7.33 0.34
C GLU A 184 3.80 -7.72 1.43
N GLN A 185 5.10 -7.49 1.22
CA GLN A 185 6.13 -7.92 2.16
C GLN A 185 6.15 -7.08 3.44
N GLU A 186 5.93 -5.76 3.37
CA GLU A 186 5.93 -4.91 4.56
C GLU A 186 4.62 -5.04 5.34
N SER A 187 3.49 -4.88 4.66
CA SER A 187 2.19 -4.90 5.30
C SER A 187 1.68 -6.30 5.57
N GLN A 188 2.15 -7.34 4.87
CA GLN A 188 1.62 -8.72 4.92
C GLN A 188 0.17 -8.86 4.45
N ILE A 189 -0.36 -7.84 3.75
CA ILE A 189 -1.69 -7.84 3.17
C ILE A 189 -1.69 -8.68 1.89
N ASN A 190 -2.73 -9.51 1.72
CA ASN A 190 -2.94 -10.23 0.48
C ASN A 190 -3.76 -9.38 -0.49
N LEU A 191 -3.35 -9.34 -1.75
CA LEU A 191 -4.05 -8.67 -2.84
C LEU A 191 -4.29 -9.66 -3.97
N THR A 192 -5.51 -9.67 -4.50
CA THR A 192 -5.80 -10.35 -5.75
C THR A 192 -6.11 -9.30 -6.81
N LEU A 193 -5.24 -9.22 -7.81
CA LEU A 193 -5.45 -8.43 -9.01
C LEU A 193 -6.25 -9.26 -10.01
N ARG A 194 -7.35 -8.73 -10.53
CA ARG A 194 -8.23 -9.39 -11.51
C ARG A 194 -8.14 -8.70 -12.85
N ARG A 195 -7.94 -9.45 -13.92
CA ARG A 195 -7.79 -8.88 -15.27
C ARG A 195 -9.02 -8.06 -15.64
N ASN A 196 -8.81 -6.82 -16.07
CA ASN A 196 -9.86 -6.00 -16.64
C ASN A 196 -10.10 -6.48 -18.09
N GLY A 197 -11.37 -6.78 -18.43
CA GLY A 197 -11.77 -7.37 -19.71
C GLY A 197 -11.70 -6.42 -20.89
#